data_AF-A0A917S6E2-F1
#
_entry.id   AF-A0A917S6E2-F1
#
_cell.length_a   1.000
_cell.length_b   1.000
_cell.length_c   1.000
_cell.angle_alpha   90.00
_cell.angle_beta   90.00
_cell.angle_gamma   90.00
#
_symmetry.space_group_name_H-M   'P 1'
#
loop_
_entity.id
_entity.type
_entity.pdbx_description
1 polymer ?
#
loop_
_entity_poly.entity_id
_entity_poly.type
_entity_poly.pdbx_seq_one_letter_code
_entity_poly.pdbx_strand_id
1 'polypeptide(L)'
;MICKSCGTENEESAKFCTNCGRLLDNQEITAHEQTSATASKGDIAINTELFSNYWLYVKSGLKAPSQHSDDFGNGLITLVLLSAFVPLSLVIIGNRLFQALSFGFMSSAPSIGFSVFIKGLFITAAYLALYALLIFLFLKIAKFPATFKSIIARLGHLCIPLMLVSAVMIILPFILESSYLYLFALLLIGLQIAFFITLYSFCKPTGFDAFYLITACQVVFNIILFVVLKQYLITTVQHIFSSINPF
;
A
#
# COMPACT_ATOMS: atom_id res chain seq x y z
N MET A 1 52.38 12.28 7.20
CA MET A 1 51.80 11.91 5.89
C MET A 1 50.82 12.98 5.38
N ILE A 2 50.77 13.25 4.07
CA ILE A 2 49.91 14.29 3.49
C ILE A 2 48.58 13.69 3.03
N CYS A 3 47.47 14.30 3.43
CA CYS A 3 46.14 13.89 3.00
C CYS A 3 45.93 14.14 1.49
N LYS A 4 45.75 13.08 0.70
CA LYS A 4 45.49 13.18 -0.75
C LYS A 4 44.23 13.96 -1.12
N SER A 5 43.30 14.15 -0.18
CA SER A 5 42.01 14.78 -0.44
C SER A 5 41.94 16.27 -0.09
N CYS A 6 42.80 16.78 0.80
CA CYS A 6 42.78 18.20 1.20
C CYS A 6 44.16 18.83 1.34
N GLY A 7 45.25 18.06 1.19
CA GLY A 7 46.62 18.55 1.26
C GLY A 7 47.16 18.81 2.67
N THR A 8 46.36 18.60 3.73
CA THR A 8 46.83 18.79 5.10
C THR A 8 47.86 17.74 5.52
N GLU A 9 48.94 18.18 6.15
CA GLU A 9 49.95 17.32 6.76
C GLU A 9 49.43 16.76 8.09
N ASN A 10 49.51 15.44 8.26
CA ASN A 10 49.07 14.74 9.45
C ASN A 10 50.22 13.88 10.01
N GLU A 11 50.16 13.57 11.30
CA GLU A 11 51.05 12.60 11.96
C GLU A 11 51.10 11.27 11.19
N GLU A 12 52.26 10.61 11.15
CA GLU A 12 52.43 9.36 10.39
C GLU A 12 51.55 8.20 10.89
N SER A 13 51.13 8.25 12.16
CA SER A 13 50.23 7.26 12.77
C SER A 13 48.74 7.64 12.69
N ALA A 14 48.40 8.78 12.08
CA ALA A 14 47.03 9.26 12.00
C ALA A 14 46.20 8.40 11.02
N LYS A 15 45.18 7.70 11.54
CA LYS A 15 44.24 6.93 10.70
C LYS A 15 43.29 7.82 9.89
N PHE A 16 43.05 9.05 10.35
CA PHE A 16 42.14 10.02 9.75
C PHE A 16 42.80 11.40 9.68
N CYS A 17 42.45 12.17 8.66
CA CYS A 17 42.88 13.56 8.52
C CYS A 17 42.24 14.41 9.61
N THR A 18 43.07 15.12 10.38
CA THR A 18 42.63 16.02 11.46
C THR A 18 41.80 17.21 10.97
N ASN A 19 41.95 17.60 9.70
CA ASN A 19 41.24 18.73 9.11
C ASN A 19 39.92 18.31 8.42
N CYS A 20 39.95 17.26 7.60
CA CYS A 20 38.78 16.88 6.79
C CYS A 20 38.12 15.55 7.18
N GLY A 21 38.65 14.84 8.18
CA GLY A 21 38.09 13.59 8.70
C GLY A 21 38.23 12.37 7.79
N ARG A 22 38.87 12.49 6.62
CA ARG A 22 39.02 11.37 5.68
C ARG A 22 40.10 10.38 6.13
N LEU A 23 39.84 9.08 5.99
CA LEU A 23 40.83 8.04 6.24
C LEU A 23 42.09 8.26 5.39
N LEU A 24 43.23 8.07 6.02
CA LEU A 24 44.55 8.24 5.40
C LEU A 24 45.17 6.89 5.00
N ASP A 25 44.68 5.79 5.58
CA ASP A 25 45.19 4.45 5.33
C ASP A 25 44.35 3.72 4.28
N ASN A 26 45.03 3.23 3.25
CA ASN A 26 44.43 2.71 2.03
C ASN A 26 44.57 1.18 2.03
N GLN A 27 43.75 0.50 2.83
CA GLN A 27 43.49 -0.93 2.65
C GLN A 27 42.12 -1.09 1.99
N GLU A 28 42.15 -1.45 0.71
CA GLU A 28 40.98 -1.94 -0.02
C GLU A 28 40.46 -3.21 0.65
N ILE A 29 39.25 -3.14 1.23
CA ILE A 29 38.48 -4.33 1.58
C ILE A 29 37.06 -4.19 1.04
N THR A 30 36.76 -5.12 0.14
CA THR A 30 35.50 -5.45 -0.51
C THR A 30 34.39 -5.85 0.49
N ALA A 31 33.20 -5.31 0.27
CA ALA A 31 31.84 -5.65 0.74
C ALA A 31 31.61 -6.72 1.84
N HIS A 32 30.91 -6.37 2.93
CA HIS A 32 29.46 -6.61 3.09
C HIS A 32 28.89 -5.92 4.35
N GLU A 33 27.59 -5.64 4.26
CA GLU A 33 26.67 -4.98 5.20
C GLU A 33 26.94 -5.05 6.70
N GLN A 34 26.78 -3.89 7.35
CA GLN A 34 25.92 -3.81 8.53
C GLN A 34 25.22 -2.45 8.62
N THR A 35 23.91 -2.56 8.84
CA THR A 35 22.90 -1.54 9.05
C THR A 35 23.31 -0.49 10.08
N SER A 36 23.12 0.78 9.75
CA SER A 36 22.90 1.83 10.74
C SER A 36 21.87 2.81 10.20
N ALA A 37 20.71 2.80 10.85
CA ALA A 37 19.68 3.79 10.69
C ALA A 37 20.24 5.15 11.12
N THR A 38 20.74 5.91 10.13
CA THR A 38 20.84 7.35 10.26
C THR A 38 19.71 7.92 9.44
N ALA A 39 18.73 8.52 10.12
CA ALA A 39 17.73 9.35 9.49
C ALA A 39 18.45 10.56 8.87
N SER A 40 18.95 10.38 7.65
CA SER A 40 19.36 11.48 6.80
C SER A 40 18.11 12.31 6.56
N LYS A 41 18.17 13.60 6.90
CA LYS A 41 17.34 14.63 6.25
C LYS A 41 17.69 14.59 4.76
N GLY A 42 17.08 13.65 4.05
CA GLY A 42 17.13 13.61 2.60
C GLY A 42 16.25 14.73 2.09
N ASP A 43 16.84 15.68 1.40
CA ASP A 43 16.09 16.50 0.45
C ASP A 43 15.24 15.54 -0.39
N ILE A 44 13.93 15.77 -0.43
CA ILE A 44 13.00 14.99 -1.24
C ILE A 44 13.25 15.39 -2.70
N ALA A 45 14.36 14.93 -3.27
CA ALA A 45 14.59 15.00 -4.70
C ALA A 45 13.60 14.01 -5.33
N ILE A 46 12.51 14.52 -5.90
CA ILE A 46 11.59 13.70 -6.69
C ILE A 46 12.39 13.14 -7.85
N ASN A 47 12.74 11.85 -7.77
CA ASN A 47 13.44 11.18 -8.83
C ASN A 47 12.52 11.14 -10.06
N THR A 48 12.83 11.98 -11.04
CA THR A 48 12.03 12.14 -12.27
C THR A 48 11.98 10.82 -13.06
N GLU A 49 13.02 10.00 -12.97
CA GLU A 49 13.06 8.66 -13.57
C GLU A 49 12.06 7.72 -12.91
N LEU A 50 11.94 7.75 -11.58
CA LEU A 50 10.96 6.95 -10.84
C LEU A 50 9.53 7.28 -11.27
N PHE A 51 9.22 8.57 -11.39
CA PHE A 51 7.90 9.01 -11.87
C PHE A 51 7.65 8.59 -13.32
N SER A 52 8.62 8.80 -14.22
CA SER A 52 8.50 8.42 -15.63
C SER A 52 8.25 6.92 -15.80
N ASN A 53 9.04 6.10 -15.09
CA ASN A 53 8.92 4.64 -15.11
C ASN A 53 7.55 4.19 -14.57
N TYR A 54 7.09 4.77 -13.46
CA TYR A 54 5.77 4.45 -12.92
C TYR A 54 4.63 4.91 -13.84
N TRP A 55 4.76 6.07 -14.50
CA TRP A 55 3.77 6.55 -15.45
C TRP A 55 3.64 5.63 -16.67
N LEU A 56 4.75 5.12 -17.18
CA LEU A 56 4.76 4.11 -18.25
C LEU A 56 4.08 2.80 -17.80
N TYR A 57 4.34 2.39 -16.55
CA TYR A 57 3.67 1.24 -15.93
C TYR A 57 2.15 1.44 -15.80
N VAL A 58 1.70 2.61 -15.38
CA VAL A 58 0.25 2.95 -15.33
C VAL A 58 -0.35 2.88 -16.74
N LYS A 59 0.32 3.44 -17.75
CA LYS A 59 -0.13 3.38 -19.15
C LYS A 59 -0.22 1.95 -19.68
N SER A 60 0.73 1.09 -19.35
CA SER A 60 0.70 -0.32 -19.78
C SER A 60 -0.46 -1.06 -19.11
N GLY A 61 -0.67 -0.86 -17.81
CA GLY A 61 -1.80 -1.41 -17.06
C GLY A 61 -3.17 -1.00 -17.59
N LEU A 62 -3.31 0.24 -18.07
CA LEU A 62 -4.57 0.70 -18.66
C LEU A 62 -4.84 0.09 -20.04
N LYS A 63 -3.80 -0.10 -20.84
CA LYS A 63 -3.93 -0.70 -22.17
C LYS A 63 -4.19 -2.20 -22.10
N ALA A 64 -3.59 -2.88 -21.13
CA ALA A 64 -3.67 -4.33 -20.99
C ALA A 64 -3.69 -4.75 -19.51
N PRO A 65 -4.83 -4.57 -18.81
CA PRO A 65 -4.92 -4.80 -17.37
C PRO A 65 -4.70 -6.26 -16.97
N SER A 66 -4.99 -7.23 -17.85
CA SER A 66 -4.81 -8.65 -17.60
C SER A 66 -3.41 -9.18 -17.92
N GLN A 67 -2.52 -8.36 -18.51
CA GLN A 67 -1.15 -8.78 -18.79
C GLN A 67 -0.34 -8.94 -17.51
N HIS A 68 0.65 -9.82 -17.55
CA HIS A 68 1.54 -10.05 -16.42
C HIS A 68 2.68 -9.04 -16.44
N SER A 69 2.90 -8.38 -15.29
CA SER A 69 4.12 -7.61 -15.05
C SER A 69 4.95 -8.30 -13.98
N ASP A 70 6.27 -8.33 -14.15
CA ASP A 70 7.21 -8.79 -13.13
C ASP A 70 7.81 -7.61 -12.31
N ASP A 71 7.34 -6.39 -12.56
CA ASP A 71 7.79 -5.16 -11.91
C ASP A 71 7.26 -5.04 -10.48
N PHE A 72 7.94 -5.69 -9.55
CA PHE A 72 7.62 -5.66 -8.11
C PHE A 72 7.50 -4.23 -7.55
N GLY A 73 8.44 -3.35 -7.89
CA GLY A 73 8.49 -1.99 -7.35
C GLY A 73 7.26 -1.16 -7.74
N ASN A 74 6.93 -1.15 -9.03
CA ASN A 74 5.76 -0.42 -9.53
C ASN A 74 4.45 -1.03 -9.02
N GLY A 75 4.36 -2.36 -8.96
CA GLY A 75 3.20 -3.03 -8.37
C GLY A 75 2.99 -2.67 -6.90
N LEU A 76 4.07 -2.61 -6.11
CA LEU A 76 4.02 -2.17 -4.72
C LEU A 76 3.58 -0.71 -4.59
N ILE A 77 4.08 0.19 -5.45
CA ILE A 77 3.68 1.60 -5.49
C ILE A 77 2.16 1.70 -5.74
N THR A 78 1.61 0.94 -6.69
CA THR A 78 0.16 0.94 -6.95
C THR A 78 -0.64 0.53 -5.72
N LEU A 79 -0.22 -0.51 -5.00
CA LEU A 79 -0.91 -0.97 -3.78
C LEU A 79 -0.81 0.05 -2.65
N VAL A 80 0.33 0.71 -2.49
CA VAL A 80 0.52 1.80 -1.51
C VAL A 80 -0.40 2.98 -1.84
N LEU A 81 -0.44 3.42 -3.11
CA LEU A 81 -1.31 4.51 -3.54
C LEU A 81 -2.80 4.16 -3.35
N LEU A 82 -3.20 2.94 -3.72
CA LEU A 82 -4.56 2.46 -3.47
C LEU A 82 -4.89 2.46 -1.97
N SER A 83 -3.96 2.04 -1.11
CA SER A 83 -4.14 2.04 0.34
C SER A 83 -4.28 3.43 0.95
N ALA A 84 -3.75 4.47 0.30
CA ALA A 84 -3.84 5.85 0.75
C ALA A 84 -5.08 6.56 0.17
N PHE A 85 -5.39 6.37 -1.11
CA PHE A 85 -6.48 7.08 -1.78
C PHE A 85 -7.86 6.68 -1.29
N VAL A 86 -8.09 5.39 -1.01
CA VAL A 86 -9.38 4.88 -0.50
C VAL A 86 -9.78 5.49 0.85
N PRO A 87 -8.97 5.44 1.92
CA PRO A 87 -9.34 6.06 3.19
C PRO A 87 -9.38 7.59 3.10
N LEU A 88 -8.56 8.21 2.25
CA LEU A 88 -8.62 9.66 2.04
C LEU A 88 -9.98 10.06 1.43
N SER A 89 -10.45 9.34 0.41
CA SER A 89 -11.76 9.60 -0.19
C SER A 89 -12.91 9.39 0.81
N LEU A 90 -12.80 8.37 1.68
CA LEU A 90 -13.79 8.07 2.72
C LEU A 90 -13.89 9.17 3.79
N VAL A 91 -12.76 9.75 4.22
CA VAL A 91 -12.77 10.87 5.17
C VAL A 91 -13.41 12.11 4.56
N ILE A 92 -13.11 12.40 3.28
CA ILE A 92 -13.69 13.55 2.57
C ILE A 92 -15.20 13.41 2.45
N ILE A 93 -15.69 12.27 1.93
CA ILE A 93 -17.14 12.06 1.78
C ILE A 93 -17.84 12.00 3.14
N GLY A 94 -17.21 11.43 4.18
CA GLY A 94 -17.80 11.35 5.51
C GLY A 94 -18.02 12.73 6.14
N ASN A 95 -17.05 13.64 5.98
CA ASN A 95 -17.19 15.04 6.40
C ASN A 95 -18.30 15.77 5.64
N ARG A 96 -18.39 15.55 4.32
CA ARG A 96 -19.45 16.12 3.48
C ARG A 96 -20.83 15.61 3.87
N LEU A 97 -20.96 14.30 4.05
CA LEU A 97 -22.20 13.65 4.44
C LEU A 97 -22.67 14.12 5.82
N PHE A 98 -21.76 14.26 6.79
CA PHE A 98 -22.10 14.77 8.11
C PHE A 98 -22.65 16.20 8.04
N GLN A 99 -22.02 17.07 7.24
CA GLN A 99 -22.50 18.43 7.01
C GLN A 99 -23.90 18.44 6.36
N ALA A 100 -24.14 17.56 5.38
CA ALA A 100 -25.43 17.43 4.70
C ALA A 100 -26.54 16.92 5.65
N LEU A 101 -26.27 15.89 6.45
CA LEU A 101 -27.23 15.33 7.42
C LEU A 101 -27.54 16.28 8.59
N SER A 102 -26.62 17.18 8.91
CA SER A 102 -26.84 18.21 9.94
C SER A 102 -27.76 19.35 9.47
N PHE A 103 -28.26 19.31 8.23
CA PHE A 103 -29.15 20.30 7.59
C PHE A 103 -28.68 21.76 7.76
N GLY A 104 -27.38 21.99 7.93
CA GLY A 104 -26.81 23.32 8.20
C GLY A 104 -27.05 23.89 9.60
N PHE A 105 -27.69 23.16 10.52
CA PHE A 105 -27.96 23.62 11.90
C PHE A 105 -26.74 23.49 12.82
N MET A 106 -25.74 22.70 12.44
CA MET A 106 -24.54 22.46 13.24
C MET A 106 -23.35 23.22 12.63
N SER A 107 -23.03 24.39 13.18
CA SER A 107 -21.91 25.24 12.71
C SER A 107 -20.53 24.69 13.10
N SER A 108 -20.49 23.74 14.05
CA SER A 108 -19.30 23.01 14.47
C SER A 108 -19.53 21.51 14.30
N ALA A 109 -19.59 21.06 13.05
CA ALA A 109 -19.57 19.64 12.76
C ALA A 109 -18.22 19.03 13.22
N PRO A 110 -18.22 17.96 14.04
CA PRO A 110 -16.99 17.21 14.29
C PRO A 110 -16.45 16.70 12.95
N SER A 111 -15.29 17.23 12.54
CA SER A 111 -14.61 16.72 11.36
C SER A 111 -14.02 15.36 11.68
N ILE A 112 -14.28 14.37 10.83
CA ILE A 112 -13.49 13.15 10.73
C ILE A 112 -12.05 13.60 10.45
N GLY A 113 -11.22 13.49 11.49
CA GLY A 113 -9.87 14.02 11.51
C GLY A 113 -8.84 13.11 10.86
N PHE A 114 -7.60 13.60 10.78
CA PHE A 114 -6.44 12.89 10.24
C PHE A 114 -6.20 11.52 10.91
N SER A 115 -6.58 11.36 12.18
CA SER A 115 -6.45 10.09 12.90
C SER A 115 -7.25 8.95 12.24
N VAL A 116 -8.44 9.25 11.70
CA VAL A 116 -9.28 8.26 11.01
C VAL A 116 -8.70 7.91 9.65
N PHE A 117 -8.14 8.89 8.94
CA PHE A 117 -7.38 8.64 7.71
C PHE A 117 -6.21 7.68 7.96
N ILE A 118 -5.39 7.93 8.98
CA ILE A 118 -4.24 7.07 9.31
C ILE A 118 -4.69 5.66 9.68
N LYS A 119 -5.74 5.51 10.50
CA LYS A 119 -6.31 4.19 10.80
C LYS A 119 -6.79 3.49 9.53
N GLY A 120 -7.50 4.22 8.67
CA GLY A 120 -7.97 3.71 7.38
C GLY A 120 -6.82 3.26 6.47
N LEU A 121 -5.73 4.02 6.40
CA LEU A 121 -4.53 3.69 5.64
C LEU A 121 -3.94 2.36 6.09
N PHE A 122 -3.74 2.16 7.40
CA PHE A 122 -3.22 0.90 7.91
C PHE A 122 -4.20 -0.26 7.74
N ILE A 123 -5.51 -0.03 7.88
CA ILE A 123 -6.53 -1.06 7.66
C ILE A 123 -6.54 -1.50 6.18
N THR A 124 -6.56 -0.57 5.23
CA THR A 124 -6.54 -0.91 3.80
C THR A 124 -5.22 -1.55 3.40
N ALA A 125 -4.08 -1.07 3.91
CA ALA A 125 -2.78 -1.71 3.67
C ALA A 125 -2.73 -3.14 4.24
N ALA A 126 -3.21 -3.35 5.47
CA ALA A 126 -3.29 -4.68 6.08
C ALA A 126 -4.22 -5.61 5.30
N TYR A 127 -5.34 -5.10 4.79
CA TYR A 127 -6.26 -5.86 3.95
C TYR A 127 -5.60 -6.32 2.64
N LEU A 128 -4.88 -5.43 1.94
CA LEU A 128 -4.14 -5.77 0.72
C LEU A 128 -2.97 -6.74 1.00
N ALA A 129 -2.26 -6.54 2.11
CA ALA A 129 -1.18 -7.43 2.54
C ALA A 129 -1.70 -8.82 2.88
N LEU A 130 -2.83 -8.92 3.60
CA LEU A 130 -3.51 -10.18 3.88
C LEU A 130 -3.91 -10.87 2.58
N TYR A 131 -4.40 -10.12 1.59
CA TYR A 131 -4.74 -10.65 0.29
C TYR A 131 -3.54 -11.29 -0.41
N ALA A 132 -2.42 -10.56 -0.53
CA ALA A 132 -1.20 -11.09 -1.14
C ALA A 132 -0.64 -12.29 -0.37
N LEU A 133 -0.72 -12.26 0.97
CA LEU A 133 -0.27 -13.35 1.84
C LEU A 133 -1.09 -14.62 1.62
N LEU A 134 -2.41 -14.54 1.59
CA LEU A 134 -3.25 -15.71 1.37
C LEU A 134 -3.05 -16.31 -0.03
N ILE A 135 -2.94 -15.49 -1.07
CA ILE A 135 -2.59 -15.97 -2.42
C ILE A 135 -1.27 -16.75 -2.36
N PHE A 136 -0.25 -16.21 -1.70
CA PHE A 136 1.04 -16.86 -1.56
C PHE A 136 0.95 -18.21 -0.83
N LEU A 137 0.24 -18.25 0.31
CA LEU A 137 0.10 -19.47 1.12
C LEU A 137 -0.63 -20.57 0.34
N PHE A 138 -1.75 -20.24 -0.31
CA PHE A 138 -2.54 -21.22 -1.07
C PHE A 138 -1.79 -21.74 -2.31
N LEU A 139 -1.08 -20.86 -3.04
CA LEU A 139 -0.23 -21.30 -4.14
C LEU A 139 0.92 -22.19 -3.68
N LYS A 140 1.48 -21.91 -2.49
CA LYS A 140 2.55 -22.72 -1.91
C LYS A 140 2.06 -24.10 -1.46
N ILE A 141 0.88 -24.18 -0.85
CA ILE A 141 0.22 -25.45 -0.48
C ILE A 141 -0.06 -26.29 -1.73
N ALA A 142 -0.52 -25.65 -2.80
CA ALA A 142 -0.75 -26.29 -4.10
C ALA A 142 0.55 -26.58 -4.90
N LYS A 143 1.73 -26.32 -4.32
CA LYS A 143 3.06 -26.55 -4.92
C LYS A 143 3.28 -25.83 -6.25
N PHE A 144 2.59 -24.71 -6.50
CA PHE A 144 2.83 -23.87 -7.68
C PHE A 144 4.12 -23.04 -7.51
N PRO A 145 4.89 -22.80 -8.59
CA PRO A 145 6.16 -22.05 -8.55
C PRO A 145 5.92 -20.54 -8.50
N ALA A 146 5.25 -20.05 -7.45
CA ALA A 146 4.99 -18.63 -7.24
C ALA A 146 5.96 -18.04 -6.20
N THR A 147 6.47 -16.84 -6.46
CA THR A 147 7.25 -16.06 -5.49
C THR A 147 6.41 -14.90 -4.96
N PHE A 148 6.65 -14.49 -3.70
CA PHE A 148 5.92 -13.36 -3.12
C PHE A 148 6.06 -12.07 -3.96
N LYS A 149 7.26 -11.82 -4.51
CA LYS A 149 7.51 -10.68 -5.41
C LYS A 149 6.63 -10.73 -6.66
N SER A 150 6.53 -11.89 -7.31
CA SER A 150 5.69 -12.05 -8.51
C SER A 150 4.19 -11.85 -8.21
N ILE A 151 3.73 -12.19 -7.01
CA ILE A 151 2.34 -11.98 -6.60
C ILE A 151 2.05 -10.49 -6.44
N ILE A 152 2.93 -9.76 -5.74
CA ILE A 152 2.79 -8.30 -5.56
C ILE A 152 2.85 -7.57 -6.90
N ALA A 153 3.76 -7.97 -7.80
CA ALA A 153 3.87 -7.37 -9.13
C ALA A 153 2.58 -7.54 -9.94
N ARG A 154 2.02 -8.76 -10.01
CA ARG A 154 0.78 -9.03 -10.76
C ARG A 154 -0.44 -8.39 -10.11
N LEU A 155 -0.57 -8.48 -8.79
CA LEU A 155 -1.68 -7.86 -8.06
C LEU A 155 -1.67 -6.34 -8.25
N GLY A 156 -0.50 -5.71 -8.10
CA GLY A 156 -0.32 -4.27 -8.29
C GLY A 156 -0.67 -3.81 -9.70
N HIS A 157 -0.25 -4.56 -10.73
CA HIS A 157 -0.58 -4.24 -12.13
C HIS A 157 -2.08 -4.25 -12.38
N LEU A 158 -2.74 -5.30 -11.88
CA LEU A 158 -4.18 -5.46 -12.04
C LEU A 158 -4.98 -4.44 -11.23
N CYS A 159 -4.42 -3.93 -10.14
CA CYS A 159 -5.01 -2.87 -9.31
C CYS A 159 -4.82 -1.45 -9.89
N ILE A 160 -4.13 -1.24 -11.02
CA ILE A 160 -3.95 0.09 -11.60
C ILE A 160 -5.29 0.80 -11.91
N PRO A 161 -6.28 0.17 -12.58
CA PRO A 161 -7.56 0.84 -12.84
C PRO A 161 -8.29 1.19 -11.54
N LEU A 162 -8.21 0.33 -10.52
CA LEU A 162 -8.81 0.55 -9.21
C LEU A 162 -8.15 1.73 -8.49
N MET A 163 -6.81 1.82 -8.56
CA MET A 163 -6.06 2.93 -8.01
C MET A 163 -6.47 4.25 -8.68
N LEU A 164 -6.66 4.28 -10.01
CA LEU A 164 -7.16 5.49 -10.69
C LEU A 164 -8.58 5.85 -10.29
N VAL A 165 -9.48 4.86 -10.20
CA VAL A 165 -10.85 5.09 -9.71
C VAL A 165 -10.82 5.67 -8.30
N SER A 166 -9.98 5.14 -7.40
CA SER A 166 -9.84 5.68 -6.04
C SER A 166 -9.30 7.11 -6.01
N ALA A 167 -8.43 7.49 -6.96
CA ALA A 167 -7.96 8.86 -7.10
C ALA A 167 -9.09 9.81 -7.54
N VAL A 168 -9.92 9.40 -8.51
CA VAL A 168 -11.11 10.15 -8.95
C VAL A 168 -12.11 10.34 -7.79
N MET A 169 -12.27 9.32 -6.96
CA MET A 169 -13.16 9.38 -5.79
C MET A 169 -12.77 10.42 -4.73
N ILE A 170 -11.54 10.93 -4.73
CA ILE A 170 -11.12 12.04 -3.85
C ILE A 170 -11.82 13.35 -4.26
N ILE A 171 -11.98 13.58 -5.57
CA ILE A 171 -12.51 14.83 -6.14
C ILE A 171 -14.03 14.74 -6.33
N LEU A 172 -14.57 13.55 -6.56
CA LEU A 172 -15.98 13.32 -6.85
C LEU A 172 -16.98 13.92 -5.83
N PRO A 173 -16.73 13.89 -4.50
CA PRO A 173 -17.64 14.47 -3.50
C PRO A 173 -17.88 15.98 -3.66
N PHE A 174 -17.02 16.69 -4.40
CA PHE A 174 -17.16 18.12 -4.65
C PHE A 174 -18.05 18.43 -5.86
N ILE A 175 -18.44 17.41 -6.63
CA ILE A 175 -19.16 17.56 -7.91
C ILE A 175 -20.51 16.82 -7.86
N LEU A 176 -20.51 15.53 -7.49
CA LEU A 176 -21.66 14.62 -7.61
C LEU A 176 -21.75 13.66 -6.42
N GLU A 177 -22.30 14.11 -5.29
CA GLU A 177 -22.37 13.34 -4.03
C GLU A 177 -23.05 11.97 -4.19
N SER A 178 -24.14 11.88 -4.97
CA SER A 178 -24.92 10.65 -5.15
C SER A 178 -24.18 9.52 -5.87
N SER A 179 -23.16 9.86 -6.68
CA SER A 179 -22.41 8.89 -7.48
C SER A 179 -21.29 8.17 -6.71
N TYR A 180 -20.90 8.68 -5.54
CA TYR A 180 -19.78 8.15 -4.76
C TYR A 180 -20.00 6.69 -4.34
N LEU A 181 -21.18 6.36 -3.81
CA LEU A 181 -21.49 5.02 -3.30
C LEU A 181 -21.42 3.95 -4.40
N TYR A 182 -21.86 4.29 -5.60
CA TYR A 182 -21.79 3.37 -6.74
C TYR A 182 -20.34 3.09 -7.15
N LEU A 183 -19.48 4.12 -7.23
CA LEU A 183 -18.06 3.92 -7.52
C LEU A 183 -17.33 3.17 -6.40
N PHE A 184 -17.70 3.42 -5.15
CA PHE A 184 -17.14 2.68 -4.02
C PHE A 184 -17.49 1.19 -4.09
N ALA A 185 -18.75 0.85 -4.40
CA ALA A 185 -19.16 -0.54 -4.60
C ALA A 185 -18.41 -1.19 -5.78
N LEU A 186 -18.26 -0.48 -6.90
CA LEU A 186 -17.49 -0.96 -8.06
C LEU A 186 -16.01 -1.17 -7.72
N LEU A 187 -15.41 -0.31 -6.89
CA LEU A 187 -14.04 -0.46 -6.41
C LEU A 187 -13.89 -1.75 -5.59
N LEU A 188 -14.81 -2.02 -4.67
CA LEU A 188 -14.80 -3.23 -3.84
C LEU A 188 -14.98 -4.50 -4.69
N ILE A 189 -15.91 -4.49 -5.65
CA ILE A 189 -16.11 -5.60 -6.59
C ILE A 189 -14.86 -5.79 -7.46
N GLY A 190 -14.29 -4.70 -7.99
CA GLY A 190 -13.06 -4.75 -8.77
C GLY A 190 -11.90 -5.36 -8.00
N LEU A 191 -11.81 -5.08 -6.69
CA LEU A 191 -10.77 -5.64 -5.83
C LEU A 191 -10.94 -7.15 -5.62
N GLN A 192 -12.18 -7.62 -5.49
CA GLN A 192 -12.48 -9.05 -5.48
C GLN A 192 -12.08 -9.72 -6.80
N ILE A 193 -12.46 -9.13 -7.93
CA ILE A 193 -12.09 -9.64 -9.26
C ILE A 193 -10.57 -9.68 -9.41
N ALA A 194 -9.85 -8.64 -8.96
CA ALA A 194 -8.39 -8.59 -9.02
C ALA A 194 -7.75 -9.74 -8.25
N PHE A 195 -8.29 -10.09 -7.09
CA PHE A 195 -7.85 -11.26 -6.33
C PHE A 195 -8.05 -12.57 -7.12
N PHE A 196 -9.25 -12.78 -7.67
CA PHE A 196 -9.57 -14.00 -8.44
C PHE A 196 -8.61 -14.19 -9.61
N ILE A 197 -8.42 -13.14 -10.42
CA ILE A 197 -7.55 -13.19 -11.60
C ILE A 197 -6.09 -13.38 -11.21
N THR A 198 -5.62 -12.73 -10.13
CA THR A 198 -4.23 -12.88 -9.68
C THR A 198 -3.94 -14.32 -9.28
N LEU A 199 -4.82 -14.95 -8.49
CA LEU A 199 -4.65 -16.34 -8.07
C LEU A 199 -4.76 -17.31 -9.26
N TYR A 200 -5.78 -17.13 -10.12
CA TYR A 200 -5.98 -17.94 -11.31
C TYR A 200 -4.79 -17.87 -12.28
N SER A 201 -4.16 -16.70 -12.42
CA SER A 201 -2.99 -16.47 -13.28
C SER A 201 -1.77 -17.36 -12.96
N PHE A 202 -1.69 -17.92 -11.75
CA PHE A 202 -0.63 -18.87 -11.38
C PHE A 202 -1.06 -20.33 -11.48
N CYS A 203 -2.35 -20.60 -11.55
CA CYS A 203 -2.87 -21.96 -11.69
C CYS A 203 -2.62 -22.47 -13.12
N LYS A 204 -1.68 -23.41 -13.27
CA LYS A 204 -1.50 -24.17 -14.52
C LYS A 204 -2.51 -25.33 -14.56
N PRO A 205 -2.95 -25.78 -15.75
CA PRO A 205 -3.76 -26.98 -15.89
C PRO A 205 -2.95 -28.20 -15.40
N THR A 206 -3.15 -28.54 -14.13
CA THR A 206 -2.53 -29.67 -13.43
C THR A 206 -3.57 -30.27 -12.48
N GLY A 207 -3.29 -31.43 -11.90
CA GLY A 207 -4.29 -32.25 -11.17
C GLY A 207 -4.94 -31.61 -9.93
N PHE A 208 -4.53 -30.41 -9.51
CA PHE A 208 -5.27 -29.63 -8.51
C PHE A 208 -6.20 -28.66 -9.23
N ASP A 209 -7.50 -28.82 -9.03
CA ASP A 209 -8.50 -27.98 -9.68
C ASP A 209 -8.40 -26.54 -9.15
N ALA A 210 -8.02 -25.65 -10.07
CA ALA A 210 -7.87 -24.22 -9.83
C ALA A 210 -9.11 -23.60 -9.19
N PHE A 211 -10.31 -24.09 -9.57
CA PHE A 211 -11.57 -23.57 -9.06
C PHE A 211 -11.71 -23.81 -7.55
N TYR A 212 -11.41 -25.01 -7.07
CA TYR A 212 -11.47 -25.33 -5.65
C TYR A 212 -10.40 -24.58 -4.85
N LEU A 213 -9.19 -24.39 -5.40
CA LEU A 213 -8.14 -23.61 -4.75
C LEU A 213 -8.58 -22.16 -4.53
N ILE A 214 -9.13 -21.55 -5.58
CA ILE A 214 -9.60 -20.17 -5.59
C ILE A 214 -10.75 -19.99 -4.60
N THR A 215 -11.72 -20.90 -4.64
CA THR A 215 -12.89 -20.85 -3.76
C THR A 215 -12.48 -21.03 -2.29
N ALA A 216 -11.59 -21.97 -1.98
CA ALA A 216 -11.11 -22.18 -0.63
C ALA A 216 -10.35 -20.96 -0.10
N CYS A 217 -9.49 -20.35 -0.92
CA CYS A 217 -8.76 -19.14 -0.56
C CYS A 217 -9.71 -17.97 -0.24
N GLN A 218 -10.76 -17.79 -1.04
CA GLN A 218 -11.81 -16.80 -0.78
C GLN A 218 -12.60 -17.04 0.49
N VAL A 219 -13.00 -18.29 0.76
CA VAL A 219 -13.74 -18.62 1.99
C VAL A 219 -12.90 -18.29 3.22
N VAL A 220 -11.61 -18.66 3.22
CA VAL A 220 -10.69 -18.33 4.31
C VAL A 220 -10.52 -16.82 4.48
N PHE A 221 -10.35 -16.08 3.37
CA PHE A 221 -10.26 -14.63 3.42
C PHE A 221 -11.49 -13.98 4.05
N ASN A 222 -12.69 -14.39 3.62
CA ASN A 222 -13.95 -13.86 4.14
C ASN A 222 -14.18 -14.23 5.61
N ILE A 223 -13.76 -15.42 6.06
CA ILE A 223 -13.81 -15.80 7.48
C ILE A 223 -12.90 -14.89 8.31
N ILE A 224 -11.66 -14.67 7.87
CA ILE A 224 -10.72 -13.79 8.58
C ILE A 224 -11.29 -12.37 8.64
N LEU A 225 -11.79 -11.86 7.52
CA LEU A 225 -12.39 -10.53 7.46
C LEU A 225 -13.60 -10.41 8.38
N PHE A 226 -14.48 -11.42 8.41
CA PHE A 226 -15.63 -11.46 9.30
C PHE A 226 -15.24 -11.39 10.77
N VAL A 227 -14.21 -12.16 11.18
CA VAL A 227 -13.71 -12.13 12.57
C VAL A 227 -13.18 -10.75 12.94
N VAL A 228 -12.37 -10.14 12.08
CA VAL A 228 -11.81 -8.80 12.30
C VAL A 228 -12.92 -7.73 12.35
N LEU A 229 -13.85 -7.77 11.40
CA LEU A 229 -14.95 -6.81 11.32
C LEU A 229 -15.91 -6.95 12.50
N LYS A 230 -16.22 -8.19 12.92
CA LYS A 230 -17.05 -8.46 14.11
C LYS A 230 -16.43 -7.82 15.35
N GLN A 231 -15.12 -8.01 15.57
CA GLN A 231 -14.44 -7.41 16.72
C GLN A 231 -14.54 -5.88 16.68
N TYR A 232 -14.28 -5.28 15.52
CA TYR A 232 -14.39 -3.83 15.35
C TYR A 232 -15.82 -3.30 15.60
N LEU A 233 -16.83 -4.00 15.09
CA LEU A 233 -18.24 -3.67 15.30
C LEU A 233 -18.64 -3.75 16.78
N ILE A 234 -18.27 -4.82 17.48
CA ILE A 234 -18.58 -4.98 18.91
C ILE A 234 -17.98 -3.83 19.72
N THR A 235 -16.69 -3.52 19.50
CA THR A 235 -16.02 -2.43 20.22
C THR A 235 -16.67 -1.07 19.92
N THR A 236 -17.02 -0.80 18.66
CA THR A 236 -17.67 0.46 18.27
C THR A 236 -19.06 0.59 18.89
N VAL A 237 -19.86 -0.47 18.84
CA VAL A 237 -21.20 -0.53 19.42
C VAL A 237 -21.14 -0.33 20.93
N GLN A 238 -20.20 -0.99 21.63
CA GLN A 238 -20.00 -0.80 23.07
C GLN A 238 -19.64 0.65 23.42
N HIS A 239 -18.74 1.29 22.66
CA HIS A 239 -18.42 2.70 22.88
C HIS A 239 -19.64 3.59 22.71
N ILE A 240 -20.43 3.39 21.65
CA ILE A 240 -21.66 4.16 21.41
C ILE A 240 -22.66 3.95 22.56
N PHE A 241 -22.92 2.71 22.97
CA PHE A 241 -23.84 2.42 24.09
C PHE A 241 -23.36 3.05 25.41
N SER A 242 -22.06 2.96 25.73
CA SER A 242 -21.49 3.61 26.92
C SER A 242 -21.54 5.14 26.87
N SER A 243 -21.56 5.73 25.67
CA SER A 243 -21.70 7.18 25.49
C SER A 243 -23.15 7.64 25.63
N ILE A 244 -24.11 6.76 25.32
CA ILE A 244 -25.56 7.04 25.37
C ILE A 244 -26.11 6.80 26.78
N ASN A 245 -25.56 5.85 27.54
CA ASN A 245 -26.01 5.55 28.89
C ASN A 245 -24.92 5.86 29.93
N PRO A 246 -24.81 7.11 30.41
CA PRO A 246 -23.80 7.50 31.40
C PRO A 246 -24.13 7.05 32.85
N PHE A 247 -25.14 6.20 33.03
CA PHE A 247 -25.61 5.69 34.33
C PHE A 247 -25.34 4.20 34.48
#